data_AF-A0A1F7ZWG2-F1
#
_entry.id   AF-A0A1F7ZWG2-F1
#
_cell.length_a   1.000
_cell.length_b   1.000
_cell.length_c   1.000
_cell.angle_alpha   90.00
_cell.angle_beta   90.00
_cell.angle_gamma   90.00
#
_symmetry.space_group_name_H-M   'P 1'
#
loop_
_entity.id
_entity.type
_entity.pdbx_description
1 polymer ?
#
loop_
_entity_poly.entity_id
_entity_poly.type
_entity_poly.pdbx_seq_one_letter_code
_entity_poly.pdbx_strand_id
1 'polypeptide(L)'
;MRPSVLPRHLSRRINPSSLSRNLATPSQYLQRPTIPSSTLPTTRKPYLANIETLRSFHLPSISSLLSNNGNGNNNGRTLTATRTLPYAPESLYKVISSVESYSQFLPFLTASTVTHRDPETGYPSRAFLTVGYGPLSETFTSRVDCDRTRWIVEARSGAKFGIDSKDGQAGGNFPGANEGIFEYLSTKWELVPVQSDKPMTKVDLEIQFEFRNQLHAAMMSAVEGQMAGIMIEAFEKRIRDIEGRR
;
A
#
# COMPACT_ATOMS: atom_id res chain seq x y z
N MET A 1 55.87 -4.26 -30.72
CA MET A 1 56.87 -5.05 -29.97
C MET A 1 56.53 -4.98 -28.48
N ARG A 2 56.20 -6.12 -27.86
CA ARG A 2 56.27 -6.36 -26.39
C ARG A 2 57.73 -6.66 -26.02
N PRO A 3 58.21 -6.44 -24.78
CA PRO A 3 57.90 -7.27 -23.59
C PRO A 3 57.65 -6.45 -22.29
N SER A 4 56.62 -6.69 -21.45
CA SER A 4 56.46 -7.70 -20.37
C SER A 4 57.58 -7.73 -19.31
N VAL A 5 57.29 -7.30 -18.07
CA VAL A 5 57.66 -7.93 -16.78
C VAL A 5 56.76 -7.41 -15.62
N LEU A 6 55.94 -8.29 -15.04
CA LEU A 6 55.51 -8.28 -13.62
C LEU A 6 56.58 -9.07 -12.82
N PRO A 7 56.86 -8.82 -11.52
CA PRO A 7 56.03 -9.43 -10.46
C PRO A 7 56.08 -8.76 -9.05
N ARG A 8 55.10 -9.07 -8.19
CA ARG A 8 55.28 -9.85 -6.93
C ARG A 8 54.12 -9.65 -5.94
N HIS A 9 53.52 -10.78 -5.61
CA HIS A 9 52.67 -11.02 -4.45
C HIS A 9 53.43 -10.80 -3.14
N LEU A 10 52.73 -10.30 -2.12
CA LEU A 10 53.04 -10.57 -0.72
C LEU A 10 51.74 -10.83 0.04
N SER A 11 51.51 -12.11 0.31
CA SER A 11 50.57 -12.62 1.29
C SER A 11 51.03 -12.18 2.69
N ARG A 12 50.09 -11.79 3.57
CA ARG A 12 50.32 -11.88 5.01
C ARG A 12 49.12 -12.47 5.75
N ARG A 13 49.46 -13.56 6.44
CA ARG A 13 48.75 -14.38 7.44
C ARG A 13 47.89 -13.57 8.41
N ILE A 14 46.66 -14.02 8.69
CA ILE A 14 46.25 -14.95 9.78
C ILE A 14 46.59 -14.40 11.16
N ASN A 15 45.55 -14.10 11.95
CA ASN A 15 45.62 -13.96 13.40
C ASN A 15 44.31 -14.49 14.03
N PRO A 16 44.30 -15.69 14.64
CA PRO A 16 43.20 -16.17 15.47
C PRO A 16 43.71 -16.64 16.85
N SER A 17 43.19 -16.04 17.91
CA SER A 17 43.27 -16.53 19.30
C SER A 17 42.68 -15.46 20.22
N SER A 18 41.90 -15.71 21.27
CA SER A 18 41.39 -16.95 21.88
C SER A 18 40.62 -16.57 23.15
N LEU A 19 39.55 -17.33 23.46
CA LEU A 19 39.14 -17.85 24.78
C LEU A 19 38.98 -16.87 25.97
N SER A 20 37.85 -16.82 26.68
CA SER A 20 37.44 -17.82 27.69
C SER A 20 36.02 -17.47 28.19
N ARG A 21 35.04 -18.39 28.23
CA ARG A 21 34.77 -19.42 29.26
C ARG A 21 34.33 -18.83 30.61
N ASN A 22 33.04 -18.96 30.94
CA ASN A 22 32.56 -19.13 32.32
C ASN A 22 31.35 -20.09 32.33
N LEU A 23 31.41 -21.06 33.24
CA LEU A 23 30.48 -22.16 33.51
C LEU A 23 30.00 -22.05 34.98
N ALA A 24 28.90 -22.77 35.28
CA ALA A 24 28.37 -23.21 36.60
C ALA A 24 27.38 -22.25 37.33
N THR A 25 26.05 -22.49 37.38
CA THR A 25 25.18 -23.40 38.23
C THR A 25 24.99 -22.94 39.70
N PRO A 26 23.99 -23.42 40.51
CA PRO A 26 22.64 -24.00 40.27
C PRO A 26 21.50 -23.46 41.21
N SER A 27 20.25 -23.92 40.97
CA SER A 27 19.08 -24.17 41.87
C SER A 27 18.72 -23.23 43.05
N GLN A 28 17.42 -22.89 43.17
CA GLN A 28 16.62 -23.21 44.37
C GLN A 28 15.09 -23.13 44.16
N TYR A 29 14.42 -24.03 44.88
CA TYR A 29 13.00 -24.38 44.95
C TYR A 29 12.13 -23.33 45.67
N LEU A 30 10.80 -23.33 45.41
CA LEU A 30 9.69 -23.25 46.40
C LEU A 30 8.35 -23.11 45.63
N GLN A 31 7.64 -24.21 45.40
CA GLN A 31 6.52 -24.76 46.21
C GLN A 31 5.13 -24.18 45.89
N ARG A 32 4.30 -25.09 45.37
CA ARG A 32 2.85 -25.03 45.22
C ARG A 32 2.18 -25.38 46.55
N PRO A 33 1.06 -24.75 46.94
CA PRO A 33 0.13 -25.35 47.89
C PRO A 33 -1.14 -25.87 47.21
N THR A 34 -1.51 -27.08 47.61
CA THR A 34 -2.75 -27.82 47.32
C THR A 34 -3.83 -27.57 48.39
N ILE A 35 -5.05 -27.30 47.92
CA ILE A 35 -6.43 -27.67 48.35
C ILE A 35 -6.66 -28.24 49.78
N PRO A 36 -7.82 -27.93 50.41
CA PRO A 36 -8.78 -29.02 50.63
C PRO A 36 -10.25 -28.70 50.31
N SER A 37 -10.97 -29.77 49.99
CA SER A 37 -12.37 -29.90 49.56
C SER A 37 -13.36 -29.99 50.73
N SER A 38 -14.62 -29.55 50.53
CA SER A 38 -15.80 -30.16 51.18
C SER A 38 -17.07 -29.85 50.35
N THR A 39 -17.61 -30.81 49.60
CA THR A 39 -18.79 -31.67 49.90
C THR A 39 -20.06 -31.25 49.13
N LEU A 40 -20.51 -32.18 48.27
CA LEU A 40 -21.79 -32.21 47.52
C LEU A 40 -23.03 -32.27 48.47
N PRO A 41 -24.24 -31.93 47.98
CA PRO A 41 -25.11 -32.97 47.40
C PRO A 41 -25.84 -32.59 46.09
N THR A 42 -25.84 -33.57 45.19
CA THR A 42 -26.77 -33.90 44.11
C THR A 42 -28.22 -33.43 44.29
N THR A 43 -28.88 -32.95 43.22
CA THR A 43 -30.09 -33.57 42.59
C THR A 43 -30.63 -32.75 41.39
N ARG A 44 -30.59 -33.38 40.20
CA ARG A 44 -31.52 -33.36 39.03
C ARG A 44 -32.16 -32.02 38.60
N LYS A 45 -32.14 -31.59 37.33
CA LYS A 45 -32.73 -32.17 36.09
C LYS A 45 -32.23 -31.37 34.86
N PRO A 46 -32.26 -31.91 33.63
CA PRO A 46 -31.76 -31.22 32.44
C PRO A 46 -32.74 -30.10 32.05
N TYR A 47 -32.30 -28.86 32.11
CA TYR A 47 -33.02 -27.76 31.48
C TYR A 47 -32.38 -27.48 30.12
N LEU A 48 -33.26 -27.38 29.14
CA LEU A 48 -33.00 -27.26 27.71
C LEU A 48 -31.93 -26.22 27.40
N ALA A 49 -31.04 -26.56 26.48
CA ALA A 49 -30.17 -25.61 25.82
C ALA A 49 -31.04 -24.50 25.22
N ASN A 50 -30.98 -23.31 25.81
CA ASN A 50 -31.43 -22.11 25.13
C ASN A 50 -30.39 -21.84 24.04
N ILE A 51 -30.65 -22.40 22.86
CA ILE A 51 -30.03 -21.93 21.62
C ILE A 51 -30.53 -20.50 21.48
N GLU A 52 -29.71 -19.54 21.89
CA GLU A 52 -29.92 -18.18 21.47
C GLU A 52 -29.93 -18.19 19.96
N THR A 53 -31.11 -17.85 19.44
CA THR A 53 -31.46 -17.76 18.05
C THR A 53 -30.39 -16.92 17.37
N LEU A 54 -29.45 -17.59 16.67
CA LEU A 54 -28.62 -16.93 15.69
C LEU A 54 -29.61 -16.26 14.74
N ARG A 55 -29.66 -14.92 14.81
CA ARG A 55 -30.45 -14.11 13.90
C ARG A 55 -29.99 -14.49 12.51
N SER A 56 -30.82 -15.26 11.82
CA SER A 56 -30.64 -15.57 10.42
C SER A 56 -30.78 -14.26 9.67
N PHE A 57 -29.65 -13.69 9.28
CA PHE A 57 -29.63 -12.70 8.22
C PHE A 57 -30.06 -13.44 6.95
N HIS A 58 -31.36 -13.46 6.69
CA HIS A 58 -31.90 -13.76 5.37
C HIS A 58 -31.45 -12.63 4.45
N LEU A 59 -30.26 -12.80 3.87
CA LEU A 59 -29.85 -12.01 2.72
C LEU A 59 -30.85 -12.33 1.59
N PRO A 60 -31.42 -11.32 0.92
CA PRO A 60 -32.16 -11.58 -0.30
C PRO A 60 -31.24 -12.31 -1.28
N SER A 61 -31.80 -13.30 -1.99
CA SER A 61 -31.05 -14.11 -2.94
C SER A 61 -30.45 -13.21 -4.02
N ILE A 62 -29.14 -12.99 -3.95
CA ILE A 62 -28.30 -12.26 -4.93
C ILE A 62 -28.23 -12.97 -6.30
N SER A 63 -29.08 -13.97 -6.54
CA SER A 63 -29.20 -14.71 -7.80
C SER A 63 -29.54 -13.81 -8.98
N SER A 64 -30.09 -12.61 -8.77
CA SER A 64 -30.36 -11.62 -9.82
C SER A 64 -29.20 -10.67 -10.15
N LEU A 65 -28.10 -10.70 -9.39
CA LEU A 65 -26.86 -9.96 -9.73
C LEU A 65 -25.85 -10.82 -10.50
N LEU A 66 -26.09 -12.12 -10.60
CA LEU A 66 -25.33 -13.05 -11.43
C LEU A 66 -25.99 -13.23 -12.81
N SER A 67 -26.63 -12.18 -13.33
CA SER A 67 -27.00 -12.12 -14.74
C SER A 67 -25.74 -12.11 -15.59
N ASN A 68 -25.32 -13.33 -15.94
CA ASN A 68 -24.41 -13.66 -17.03
C ASN A 68 -25.01 -13.13 -18.33
N ASN A 69 -24.75 -11.86 -18.63
CA ASN A 69 -24.90 -11.30 -19.95
C ASN A 69 -23.53 -11.35 -20.62
N GLY A 70 -23.35 -12.30 -21.54
CA GLY A 70 -22.12 -12.47 -22.29
C GLY A 70 -21.81 -11.23 -23.11
N ASN A 71 -20.87 -10.40 -22.63
CA ASN A 71 -20.18 -9.42 -23.45
C ASN A 71 -18.87 -8.98 -22.76
N GLY A 72 -17.74 -9.58 -23.18
CA GLY A 72 -16.37 -9.12 -22.89
C GLY A 72 -15.98 -8.96 -21.42
N ASN A 73 -15.22 -9.91 -20.86
CA ASN A 73 -14.55 -9.80 -19.56
C ASN A 73 -13.56 -8.61 -19.53
N ASN A 74 -14.07 -7.41 -19.28
CA ASN A 74 -13.27 -6.26 -18.87
C ASN A 74 -13.40 -6.15 -17.35
N ASN A 75 -12.63 -6.98 -16.62
CA ASN A 75 -12.49 -6.85 -15.16
C ASN A 75 -11.71 -5.58 -14.78
N GLY A 76 -11.01 -4.99 -15.75
CA GLY A 76 -10.35 -3.70 -15.62
C GLY A 76 -11.35 -2.56 -15.52
N ARG A 77 -11.11 -1.66 -14.58
CA ARG A 77 -11.90 -0.47 -14.31
C ARG A 77 -11.05 0.77 -14.44
N THR A 78 -11.66 1.85 -14.87
CA THR A 78 -10.99 3.15 -15.07
C THR A 78 -11.82 4.24 -14.42
N LEU A 79 -11.17 5.02 -13.56
CA LEU A 79 -11.71 6.23 -12.95
C LEU A 79 -10.97 7.44 -13.47
N THR A 80 -11.71 8.50 -13.75
CA THR A 80 -11.12 9.76 -14.21
C THR A 80 -11.67 10.92 -13.38
N ALA A 81 -10.82 11.92 -13.17
CA ALA A 81 -11.23 13.22 -12.65
C ALA A 81 -10.39 14.31 -13.32
N THR A 82 -11.06 15.37 -13.75
CA THR A 82 -10.40 16.53 -14.37
C THR A 82 -10.76 17.79 -13.62
N ARG A 83 -9.76 18.65 -13.37
CA ARG A 83 -9.96 19.95 -12.71
C ARG A 83 -9.03 20.98 -13.29
N THR A 84 -9.53 22.19 -13.57
CA THR A 84 -8.68 23.33 -13.92
C THR A 84 -8.38 24.13 -12.66
N LEU A 85 -7.10 24.27 -12.33
CA LEU A 85 -6.64 24.94 -11.12
C LEU A 85 -5.85 26.22 -11.45
N PRO A 86 -5.97 27.29 -10.64
CA PRO A 86 -5.30 28.57 -10.86
C PRO A 86 -3.84 28.55 -10.35
N TYR A 87 -3.08 27.53 -10.74
CA TYR A 87 -1.67 27.36 -10.36
C TYR A 87 -0.85 26.98 -11.59
N ALA A 88 0.44 27.30 -11.54
CA ALA A 88 1.41 26.88 -12.54
C ALA A 88 1.64 25.35 -12.47
N PRO A 89 1.95 24.69 -13.61
CA PRO A 89 2.18 23.25 -13.64
C PRO A 89 3.34 22.83 -12.73
N GLU A 90 4.36 23.69 -12.55
CA GLU A 90 5.51 23.45 -11.68
C GLU A 90 5.10 23.16 -10.24
N SER A 91 4.20 23.99 -9.68
CA SER A 91 3.74 23.90 -8.30
C SER A 91 2.87 22.67 -8.10
N LEU A 92 1.95 22.40 -9.03
CA LEU A 92 1.10 21.21 -9.00
C LEU A 92 1.91 19.93 -9.11
N TYR A 93 2.86 19.89 -10.05
CA TYR A 93 3.75 18.75 -10.24
C TYR A 93 4.56 18.46 -8.99
N LYS A 94 5.03 19.50 -8.28
CA LYS A 94 5.77 19.33 -7.02
C LYS A 94 4.90 18.65 -5.96
N VAL A 95 3.63 19.01 -5.84
CA VAL A 95 2.72 18.37 -4.87
C VAL A 95 2.44 16.92 -5.25
N ILE A 96 2.17 16.65 -6.53
CA ILE A 96 1.88 15.30 -7.04
C ILE A 96 3.12 14.39 -6.96
N SER A 97 4.30 14.89 -7.28
CA SER A 97 5.55 14.10 -7.15
C SER A 97 6.00 13.89 -5.69
N SER A 98 5.39 14.58 -4.72
CA SER A 98 5.70 14.45 -3.28
C SER A 98 4.95 13.29 -2.61
N VAL A 99 5.14 12.08 -3.15
CA VAL A 99 4.42 10.85 -2.73
C VAL A 99 4.52 10.57 -1.23
N GLU A 100 5.64 10.88 -0.58
CA GLU A 100 5.83 10.70 0.88
C GLU A 100 4.81 11.47 1.73
N SER A 101 4.26 12.57 1.21
CA SER A 101 3.32 13.41 1.94
C SER A 101 1.86 12.98 1.82
N TYR A 102 1.55 11.99 0.98
CA TYR A 102 0.18 11.64 0.62
C TYR A 102 -0.69 11.22 1.81
N SER A 103 -0.16 10.42 2.73
CA SER A 103 -0.87 10.01 3.95
C SER A 103 -1.25 11.17 4.89
N GLN A 104 -0.67 12.36 4.70
CA GLN A 104 -0.99 13.54 5.50
C GLN A 104 -2.30 14.21 5.07
N PHE A 105 -2.77 13.98 3.84
CA PHE A 105 -3.90 14.73 3.28
C PHE A 105 -4.88 13.89 2.45
N LEU A 106 -4.51 12.68 2.00
CA LEU A 106 -5.43 11.81 1.28
C LEU A 106 -6.27 10.97 2.26
N PRO A 107 -7.60 10.99 2.16
CA PRO A 107 -8.50 10.45 3.19
C PRO A 107 -8.44 8.92 3.36
N PHE A 108 -7.98 8.19 2.34
CA PHE A 108 -7.90 6.72 2.36
C PHE A 108 -6.48 6.19 2.56
N LEU A 109 -5.46 7.06 2.58
CA LEU A 109 -4.08 6.61 2.74
C LEU A 109 -3.66 6.71 4.20
N THR A 110 -3.32 5.57 4.78
CA THR A 110 -2.84 5.46 6.16
C THR A 110 -1.33 5.55 6.25
N ALA A 111 -0.60 5.20 5.19
CA ALA A 111 0.84 5.38 5.09
C ALA A 111 1.29 5.67 3.66
N SER A 112 2.37 6.44 3.52
CA SER A 112 3.01 6.77 2.24
C SER A 112 4.51 6.91 2.40
N THR A 113 5.28 5.98 1.84
CA THR A 113 6.74 5.91 2.02
C THR A 113 7.43 5.77 0.67
N VAL A 114 8.39 6.64 0.35
CA VAL A 114 9.27 6.45 -0.80
C VAL A 114 10.47 5.62 -0.36
N THR A 115 10.73 4.52 -1.07
CA THR A 115 11.83 3.61 -0.75
C THR A 115 13.04 3.84 -1.63
N HIS A 116 12.82 4.28 -2.87
CA HIS A 116 13.88 4.54 -3.82
C HIS A 116 13.58 5.83 -4.58
N ARG A 117 14.65 6.55 -4.89
CA ARG A 117 14.62 7.75 -5.70
C ARG A 117 15.54 7.56 -6.90
N ASP A 118 15.18 8.21 -8.00
CA ASP A 118 16.05 8.35 -9.14
C ASP A 118 17.28 9.21 -8.75
N PRO A 119 18.51 8.75 -9.02
CA PRO A 119 19.73 9.44 -8.57
C PRO A 119 20.02 10.73 -9.35
N GLU A 120 19.50 10.88 -10.57
CA GLU A 120 19.74 12.06 -11.41
C GLU A 120 18.72 13.17 -11.12
N THR A 121 17.45 12.80 -11.00
CA THR A 121 16.34 13.75 -10.83
C THR A 121 15.91 13.95 -9.39
N GLY A 122 16.19 12.98 -8.50
CA GLY A 122 15.75 12.97 -7.10
C GLY A 122 14.26 12.62 -6.92
N TYR A 123 13.51 12.39 -7.99
CA TYR A 123 12.09 12.00 -7.93
C TYR A 123 11.92 10.57 -7.40
N PRO A 124 10.77 10.24 -6.79
CA PRO A 124 10.51 8.87 -6.36
C PRO A 124 10.52 7.92 -7.56
N SER A 125 11.26 6.84 -7.45
CA SER A 125 11.26 5.73 -8.42
C SER A 125 10.53 4.50 -7.88
N ARG A 126 10.44 4.36 -6.55
CA ARG A 126 9.65 3.32 -5.87
C ARG A 126 9.04 3.84 -4.57
N ALA A 127 7.79 3.47 -4.32
CA ALA A 127 7.07 3.86 -3.12
C ALA A 127 6.12 2.75 -2.63
N PHE A 128 5.77 2.83 -1.35
CA PHE A 128 4.73 2.04 -0.70
C PHE A 128 3.59 2.95 -0.29
N LEU A 129 2.37 2.59 -0.66
CA LEU A 129 1.15 3.27 -0.21
C LEU A 129 0.28 2.26 0.52
N THR A 130 -0.09 2.57 1.75
CA THR A 130 -1.06 1.78 2.51
C THR A 130 -2.42 2.47 2.43
N VAL A 131 -3.41 1.76 1.91
CA VAL A 131 -4.80 2.21 1.83
C VAL A 131 -5.60 1.53 2.92
N GLY A 132 -6.31 2.32 3.72
CA GLY A 132 -7.24 1.84 4.74
C GLY A 132 -8.68 2.17 4.35
N TYR A 133 -9.55 1.16 4.35
CA TYR A 133 -10.99 1.36 4.18
C TYR A 133 -11.80 0.35 5.02
N GLY A 134 -12.49 0.85 6.05
CA GLY A 134 -13.24 0.01 6.97
C GLY A 134 -12.34 -1.05 7.63
N PRO A 135 -12.66 -2.35 7.55
CA PRO A 135 -11.83 -3.43 8.09
C PRO A 135 -10.63 -3.80 7.20
N LEU A 136 -10.51 -3.23 6.00
CA LEU A 136 -9.46 -3.56 5.04
C LEU A 136 -8.29 -2.57 5.17
N SER A 137 -7.07 -3.10 5.17
CA SER A 137 -5.83 -2.33 5.13
C SER A 137 -4.86 -3.03 4.20
N GLU A 138 -4.60 -2.43 3.04
CA GLU A 138 -3.78 -3.03 1.99
C GLU A 138 -2.58 -2.14 1.66
N THR A 139 -1.42 -2.73 1.39
CA THR A 139 -0.22 -1.97 1.03
C THR A 139 0.26 -2.33 -0.36
N PHE A 140 0.41 -1.31 -1.20
CA PHE A 140 0.84 -1.47 -2.58
C PHE A 140 2.28 -1.01 -2.75
N THR A 141 3.09 -1.84 -3.40
CA THR A 141 4.37 -1.41 -3.95
C THR A 141 4.18 -0.88 -5.35
N SER A 142 4.63 0.35 -5.56
CA SER A 142 4.52 1.03 -6.84
C SER A 142 5.89 1.41 -7.38
N ARG A 143 6.12 1.18 -8.67
CA ARG A 143 7.14 1.93 -9.42
C ARG A 143 6.52 3.26 -9.83
N VAL A 144 7.27 4.32 -9.60
CA VAL A 144 6.83 5.69 -9.88
C VAL A 144 7.70 6.25 -10.99
N ASP A 145 7.05 6.74 -12.04
CA ASP A 145 7.69 7.43 -13.16
C ASP A 145 7.30 8.90 -13.12
N CYS A 146 8.28 9.78 -13.22
CA CYS A 146 8.12 11.22 -13.09
C CYS A 146 8.73 11.89 -14.32
N ASP A 147 7.89 12.18 -15.31
CA ASP A 147 8.32 12.91 -16.51
C ASP A 147 8.02 14.39 -16.35
N ARG A 148 9.06 15.16 -16.03
CA ARG A 148 8.98 16.61 -15.85
C ARG A 148 8.79 17.36 -17.18
N THR A 149 9.20 16.78 -18.30
CA THR A 149 9.10 17.41 -19.62
C THR A 149 7.67 17.36 -20.16
N ARG A 150 6.97 16.26 -19.88
CA ARG A 150 5.57 16.03 -20.27
C ARG A 150 4.56 16.35 -19.17
N TRP A 151 5.05 16.73 -17.98
CA TRP A 151 4.23 16.97 -16.79
C TRP A 151 3.36 15.77 -16.39
N ILE A 152 3.94 14.58 -16.47
CA ILE A 152 3.28 13.32 -16.13
C ILE A 152 3.91 12.73 -14.88
N VAL A 153 3.07 12.23 -13.98
CA VAL A 153 3.48 11.36 -12.87
C VAL A 153 2.63 10.10 -12.92
N GLU A 154 3.26 8.95 -13.10
CA GLU A 154 2.56 7.66 -13.19
C GLU A 154 3.09 6.69 -12.13
N ALA A 155 2.19 6.13 -11.33
CA ALA A 155 2.49 5.08 -10.37
C ALA A 155 1.84 3.78 -10.83
N ARG A 156 2.63 2.72 -10.98
CA ARG A 156 2.17 1.39 -11.41
C ARG A 156 2.50 0.35 -10.36
N SER A 157 1.55 -0.55 -10.09
CA SER A 157 1.64 -1.59 -9.05
C SER A 157 1.02 -2.90 -9.54
N GLY A 158 1.48 -4.03 -9.03
CA GLY A 158 0.91 -5.35 -9.31
C GLY A 158 1.69 -6.18 -10.33
N ALA A 159 1.31 -7.45 -10.44
CA ALA A 159 2.04 -8.48 -11.18
C ALA A 159 2.11 -8.19 -12.68
N LYS A 160 1.07 -7.54 -13.25
CA LYS A 160 1.03 -7.09 -14.65
C LYS A 160 2.22 -6.21 -15.05
N PHE A 161 2.78 -5.45 -14.11
CA PHE A 161 3.93 -4.57 -14.34
C PHE A 161 5.26 -5.19 -13.86
N GLY A 162 5.27 -6.48 -13.53
CA GLY A 162 6.44 -7.16 -12.96
C GLY A 162 6.86 -6.55 -11.63
N ILE A 163 5.89 -6.09 -10.84
CA ILE A 163 6.09 -5.58 -9.48
C ILE A 163 5.44 -6.60 -8.57
N ASP A 164 6.24 -7.56 -8.12
CA ASP A 164 5.79 -8.58 -7.18
C ASP A 164 6.02 -8.12 -5.73
N SER A 165 5.45 -8.88 -4.79
CA SER A 165 5.61 -8.62 -3.36
C SER A 165 7.06 -8.80 -2.86
N LYS A 166 8.04 -9.12 -3.72
CA LYS A 166 9.43 -9.39 -3.33
C LYS A 166 10.37 -8.25 -3.71
N ASP A 167 9.96 -7.35 -4.60
CA ASP A 167 10.73 -6.21 -5.08
C ASP A 167 10.99 -5.14 -4.00
N GLY A 168 12.01 -5.38 -3.15
CA GLY A 168 12.41 -4.50 -2.06
C GLY A 168 11.85 -4.89 -0.69
N GLN A 169 11.25 -6.09 -0.57
CA GLN A 169 10.65 -6.64 0.65
C GLN A 169 11.37 -7.91 1.13
N ALA A 170 12.66 -8.05 0.82
CA ALA A 170 13.45 -9.20 1.28
C ALA A 170 13.70 -9.09 2.79
N GLY A 171 12.93 -9.85 3.59
CA GLY A 171 13.32 -10.20 4.97
C GLY A 171 12.40 -9.77 6.13
N GLY A 172 11.14 -9.41 5.92
CA GLY A 172 10.24 -9.09 7.04
C GLY A 172 8.77 -9.37 6.77
N ASN A 173 7.98 -9.48 7.84
CA ASN A 173 6.51 -9.36 7.84
C ASN A 173 6.12 -7.96 7.36
N PHE A 174 6.30 -7.67 6.08
CA PHE A 174 5.89 -6.41 5.49
C PHE A 174 4.36 -6.43 5.28
N PRO A 175 3.61 -5.40 5.72
CA PRO A 175 2.19 -5.29 5.39
C PRO A 175 2.02 -5.28 3.87
N GLY A 176 1.21 -6.18 3.30
CA GLY A 176 1.05 -6.31 1.83
C GLY A 176 2.03 -7.27 1.14
N ALA A 177 2.89 -7.98 1.87
CA ALA A 177 3.75 -9.04 1.31
C ALA A 177 2.95 -10.23 0.74
N ASN A 178 1.77 -10.50 1.33
CA ASN A 178 0.84 -11.52 0.85
C ASN A 178 -0.39 -10.84 0.28
N GLU A 179 -0.52 -10.95 -1.04
CA GLU A 179 -1.78 -10.81 -1.78
C GLU A 179 -2.49 -9.44 -1.72
N GLY A 180 -1.92 -8.44 -2.39
CA GLY A 180 -2.65 -7.21 -2.74
C GLY A 180 -3.98 -7.49 -3.46
N ILE A 181 -5.02 -6.71 -3.13
CA ILE A 181 -6.38 -6.85 -3.69
C ILE A 181 -6.47 -6.61 -5.21
N PHE A 182 -5.49 -5.89 -5.76
CA PHE A 182 -5.41 -5.55 -7.18
C PHE A 182 -4.46 -6.50 -7.92
N GLU A 183 -4.90 -6.96 -9.08
CA GLU A 183 -4.03 -7.60 -10.06
C GLU A 183 -3.06 -6.58 -10.66
N TYR A 184 -3.59 -5.38 -10.95
CA TYR A 184 -2.80 -4.21 -11.22
C TYR A 184 -3.51 -2.93 -10.77
N LEU A 185 -2.73 -1.90 -10.50
CA LEU A 185 -3.18 -0.54 -10.24
C LEU A 185 -2.21 0.40 -10.95
N SER A 186 -2.69 1.19 -11.89
CA SER A 186 -2.01 2.34 -12.47
C SER A 186 -2.73 3.61 -12.06
N THR A 187 -1.98 4.62 -11.64
CA THR A 187 -2.47 5.96 -11.35
C THR A 187 -1.61 6.94 -12.12
N LYS A 188 -2.22 7.62 -13.09
CA LYS A 188 -1.57 8.59 -13.94
C LYS A 188 -2.13 9.98 -13.67
N TRP A 189 -1.23 10.91 -13.44
CA TRP A 189 -1.50 12.35 -13.40
C TRP A 189 -0.88 13.00 -14.62
N GLU A 190 -1.64 13.86 -15.28
CA GLU A 190 -1.19 14.67 -16.40
C GLU A 190 -1.57 16.13 -16.18
N LEU A 191 -0.62 17.04 -16.36
CA LEU A 191 -0.85 18.46 -16.22
C LEU A 191 -0.71 19.15 -17.57
N VAL A 192 -1.75 19.88 -17.97
CA VAL A 192 -1.80 20.61 -19.23
C VAL A 192 -1.91 22.10 -18.92
N PRO A 193 -0.87 22.90 -19.17
CA PRO A 193 -0.94 24.36 -19.02
C PRO A 193 -2.03 24.93 -19.93
N VAL A 194 -2.84 25.84 -19.40
CA VAL A 194 -3.92 26.50 -20.11
C VAL A 194 -3.53 27.93 -20.42
N GLN A 195 -3.68 28.35 -21.68
CA GLN A 195 -3.38 29.72 -22.09
C GLN A 195 -4.40 30.69 -21.48
N SER A 196 -3.93 31.55 -20.59
CA SER A 196 -4.71 32.55 -19.86
C SER A 196 -3.79 33.68 -19.36
N ASP A 197 -4.35 34.83 -19.00
CA ASP A 197 -3.61 35.95 -18.42
C ASP A 197 -3.00 35.61 -17.06
N LYS A 198 -3.57 34.61 -16.37
CA LYS A 198 -3.09 34.08 -15.09
C LYS A 198 -2.65 32.63 -15.26
N PRO A 199 -1.72 32.14 -14.42
CA PRO A 199 -1.33 30.74 -14.47
C PRO A 199 -2.53 29.83 -14.21
N MET A 200 -2.89 29.03 -15.21
CA MET A 200 -3.94 28.03 -15.12
C MET A 200 -3.41 26.71 -15.66
N THR A 201 -3.75 25.62 -14.98
CA THR A 201 -3.34 24.27 -15.38
C THR A 201 -4.54 23.33 -15.24
N LYS A 202 -4.82 22.59 -16.31
CA LYS A 202 -5.76 21.47 -16.27
C LYS A 202 -5.03 20.25 -15.70
N VAL A 203 -5.59 19.66 -14.66
CA VAL A 203 -5.12 18.45 -14.01
C VAL A 203 -6.03 17.31 -14.40
N ASP A 204 -5.48 16.31 -15.07
CA ASP A 204 -6.18 15.08 -15.42
C ASP A 204 -5.63 13.93 -14.55
N LEU A 205 -6.51 13.33 -13.76
CA LEU A 205 -6.27 12.12 -12.99
C LEU A 205 -6.95 10.95 -13.69
N GLU A 206 -6.18 9.90 -13.96
CA GLU A 206 -6.68 8.61 -14.43
C GLU A 206 -6.18 7.49 -13.52
N ILE A 207 -7.10 6.65 -13.03
CA ILE A 207 -6.79 5.49 -12.21
C ILE A 207 -7.34 4.26 -12.93
N GLN A 208 -6.47 3.36 -13.34
CA GLN A 208 -6.83 2.09 -13.95
C GLN A 208 -6.48 0.94 -13.01
N PHE A 209 -7.40 0.04 -12.74
CA PHE A 209 -7.13 -1.11 -11.88
C PHE A 209 -7.96 -2.33 -12.25
N GLU A 210 -7.49 -3.48 -11.82
CA GLU A 210 -8.26 -4.72 -11.86
C GLU A 210 -8.14 -5.40 -10.51
N PHE A 211 -9.26 -5.86 -9.96
CA PHE A 211 -9.25 -6.65 -8.73
C PHE A 211 -8.92 -8.10 -9.05
N ARG A 212 -8.18 -8.76 -8.15
CA ARG A 212 -7.88 -10.19 -8.30
C ARG A 212 -9.13 -11.06 -8.21
N ASN A 213 -10.08 -10.67 -7.35
CA ASN A 213 -11.29 -11.44 -7.07
C ASN A 213 -12.53 -10.54 -7.12
N GLN A 214 -13.66 -11.10 -7.58
CA GLN A 214 -14.93 -10.36 -7.70
C GLN A 214 -15.49 -9.89 -6.35
N LEU A 215 -15.15 -10.55 -5.24
CA LEU A 215 -15.54 -10.11 -3.90
C LEU A 215 -14.91 -8.75 -3.55
N HIS A 216 -13.63 -8.54 -3.86
CA HIS A 216 -12.96 -7.24 -3.65
C HIS A 216 -13.61 -6.15 -4.51
N ALA A 217 -13.92 -6.49 -5.78
CA ALA A 217 -14.63 -5.58 -6.67
C ALA A 217 -16.00 -5.17 -6.13
N ALA A 218 -16.77 -6.12 -5.58
CA ALA A 218 -18.06 -5.84 -4.98
C ALA A 218 -17.94 -4.95 -3.71
N MET A 219 -16.97 -5.23 -2.84
CA MET A 219 -16.74 -4.46 -1.62
C MET A 219 -16.33 -3.00 -1.90
N MET A 220 -15.54 -2.76 -2.96
CA MET A 220 -15.04 -1.41 -3.28
C MET A 220 -15.94 -0.64 -4.27
N SER A 221 -16.91 -1.29 -4.90
CA SER A 221 -17.80 -0.70 -5.91
C SER A 221 -18.53 0.57 -5.42
N ALA A 222 -18.92 0.62 -4.14
CA ALA A 222 -19.64 1.76 -3.57
C ALA A 222 -18.79 3.04 -3.47
N VAL A 223 -17.46 2.91 -3.34
CA VAL A 223 -16.54 4.05 -3.20
C VAL A 223 -15.84 4.41 -4.49
N GLU A 224 -15.81 3.48 -5.44
CA GLU A 224 -15.16 3.59 -6.74
C GLU A 224 -15.54 4.90 -7.46
N GLY A 225 -16.84 5.19 -7.59
CA GLY A 225 -17.32 6.36 -8.33
C GLY A 225 -16.98 7.72 -7.70
N GLN A 226 -16.64 7.75 -6.41
CA GLN A 226 -16.31 9.01 -5.70
C GLN A 226 -14.81 9.19 -5.47
N MET A 227 -14.02 8.12 -5.61
CA MET A 227 -12.62 8.12 -5.21
C MET A 227 -11.78 9.14 -5.98
N ALA A 228 -11.89 9.19 -7.31
CA ALA A 228 -11.10 10.11 -8.13
C ALA A 228 -11.43 11.58 -7.82
N GLY A 229 -12.71 11.89 -7.58
CA GLY A 229 -13.17 13.23 -7.17
C GLY A 229 -12.62 13.64 -5.80
N ILE A 230 -12.72 12.75 -4.82
CA ILE A 230 -12.18 12.98 -3.46
C ILE A 230 -10.66 13.19 -3.51
N MET A 231 -9.95 12.42 -4.34
CA MET A 231 -8.50 12.57 -4.51
C MET A 231 -8.15 13.93 -5.10
N ILE A 232 -8.75 14.32 -6.23
CA ILE A 232 -8.41 15.60 -6.88
C ILE A 232 -8.73 16.80 -5.97
N GLU A 233 -9.82 16.73 -5.18
CA GLU A 233 -10.16 17.75 -4.18
C GLU A 233 -9.13 17.83 -3.05
N ALA A 234 -8.66 16.68 -2.55
CA ALA A 234 -7.61 16.64 -1.54
C ALA A 234 -6.29 17.26 -2.04
N PHE A 235 -5.93 17.02 -3.30
CA PHE A 235 -4.78 17.69 -3.94
C PHE A 235 -5.01 19.19 -4.11
N GLU A 236 -6.20 19.62 -4.54
CA GLU A 236 -6.57 21.03 -4.64
C GLU A 236 -6.42 21.75 -3.29
N LYS A 237 -6.90 21.12 -2.21
CA LYS A 237 -6.74 21.65 -0.86
C LYS A 237 -5.27 21.71 -0.46
N ARG A 238 -4.50 20.65 -0.74
CA ARG A 238 -3.08 20.59 -0.38
C ARG A 238 -2.25 21.68 -1.07
N ILE A 239 -2.46 21.93 -2.37
CA ILE A 239 -1.74 23.00 -3.06
C ILE A 239 -2.11 24.37 -2.50
N ARG A 240 -3.38 24.60 -2.16
CA ARG A 240 -3.84 25.84 -1.54
C ARG A 240 -3.16 26.08 -0.19
N ASP A 241 -3.02 25.03 0.62
CA ASP A 241 -2.34 25.11 1.92
C ASP A 241 -0.83 25.38 1.79
N ILE A 242 -0.19 24.95 0.69
CA ILE A 242 1.24 25.17 0.45
C ILE A 242 1.51 26.56 -0.12
N GLU A 243 0.76 26.99 -1.14
CA GLU A 243 0.95 28.30 -1.77
C GLU A 243 0.36 29.43 -0.92
N GLY A 244 -0.71 29.19 -0.15
CA GLY A 244 -1.28 30.19 0.77
C GLY A 244 -0.42 30.47 2.01
N ARG A 245 0.65 29.70 2.23
CA ARG A 245 1.66 29.92 3.29
C ARG A 245 2.89 30.69 2.79
N ARG A 246 2.96 31.02 1.50
CA ARG A 246 4.03 31.83 0.90
C ARG A 246 3.58 33.28 0.74
#